data_AF-A0A838P6Z1-F1
#
_entry.id   AF-A0A838P6Z1-F1
#
_cell.length_a   1.000
_cell.length_b   1.000
_cell.length_c   1.000
_cell.angle_alpha   90.00
_cell.angle_beta   90.00
_cell.angle_gamma   90.00
#
_symmetry.space_group_name_H-M   'P 1'
#
loop_
_entity.id
_entity.type
_entity.pdbx_description
1 polymer ?
#
loop_
_entity_poly.entity_id
_entity_poly.type
_entity_poly.pdbx_seq_one_letter_code
_entity_poly.pdbx_strand_id
1 'polypeptide(L)'
;MINEGPAGADQIPTFNVMFPSETANNGSALLNENQQIQIPQQSWFQFDEQQGTEKIWLVWAAKDVSELEAVKGFANPKDRGVVSSPGLRTTVNEFLKAHSTTATSVVRDEETKDTLVRANGEILVHVIKLEHH
;
A
#
# COMPACT_ATOMS: atom_id res chain seq x y z
N MET A 1 -2.19 -2.40 1.26
CA MET A 1 -1.44 -1.69 0.21
C MET A 1 -1.86 -0.23 0.19
N ILE A 2 -0.91 0.68 0.06
CA ILE A 2 -1.13 2.14 0.09
C ILE A 2 -0.35 2.77 -1.06
N ASN A 3 -0.97 3.67 -1.82
CA ASN A 3 -0.27 4.52 -2.77
C ASN A 3 0.20 5.80 -2.07
N GLU A 4 1.45 6.21 -2.29
CA GLU A 4 2.01 7.49 -1.87
C GLU A 4 2.07 8.44 -3.07
N GLY A 5 1.32 9.53 -2.98
CA GLY A 5 1.37 10.63 -3.94
C GLY A 5 2.32 11.76 -3.50
N PRO A 6 2.39 12.85 -4.28
CA PRO A 6 3.26 13.97 -3.98
C PRO A 6 2.93 14.63 -2.63
N ALA A 7 3.94 15.24 -2.02
CA ALA A 7 3.75 16.00 -0.79
C ALA A 7 2.94 17.28 -1.04
N GLY A 8 1.98 17.54 -0.14
CA GLY A 8 1.20 18.77 -0.16
C GLY A 8 1.96 19.98 0.37
N ALA A 9 1.25 21.10 0.56
CA ALA A 9 1.82 22.32 1.14
C ALA A 9 2.37 22.10 2.57
N ASP A 10 1.87 21.09 3.28
CA ASP A 10 2.31 20.66 4.60
C ASP A 10 3.55 19.75 4.59
N GLN A 11 4.15 19.52 3.42
CA GLN A 11 5.33 18.64 3.22
C GLN A 11 5.08 17.17 3.60
N ILE A 12 3.83 16.78 3.80
CA ILE A 12 3.44 15.39 4.06
C ILE A 12 2.88 14.80 2.76
N PRO A 13 3.34 13.60 2.34
CA PRO A 13 2.77 12.91 1.18
C PRO A 13 1.26 12.72 1.30
N THR A 14 0.58 12.70 0.16
CA THR A 14 -0.80 12.19 0.09
C THR A 14 -0.78 10.67 0.09
N PHE A 15 -1.84 10.05 0.62
CA PHE A 15 -1.96 8.60 0.67
C PHE A 15 -3.33 8.15 0.21
N ASN A 16 -3.35 7.11 -0.62
CA ASN A 16 -4.57 6.42 -1.01
C ASN A 16 -4.50 4.95 -0.57
N VAL A 17 -5.47 4.52 0.23
CA VAL A 17 -5.59 3.11 0.62
C VAL A 17 -6.14 2.32 -0.57
N MET A 18 -5.38 1.31 -1.00
CA MET A 18 -5.72 0.45 -2.14
C MET A 18 -6.23 -0.92 -1.68
N PHE A 19 -5.73 -1.41 -0.54
CA PHE A 19 -6.15 -2.67 0.07
C PHE A 19 -5.94 -2.61 1.60
N PRO A 20 -6.89 -3.12 2.42
CA PRO A 20 -8.17 -3.71 2.01
C PRO A 20 -9.11 -2.66 1.42
N SER A 21 -10.11 -3.10 0.64
CA SER A 21 -11.19 -2.24 0.14
C SER A 21 -12.52 -2.95 0.31
N GLU A 22 -13.64 -2.22 0.37
CA GLU A 22 -14.97 -2.83 0.51
C GLU A 22 -15.28 -3.84 -0.61
N THR A 23 -14.66 -3.66 -1.78
CA THR A 23 -14.83 -4.51 -2.97
C THR A 23 -13.82 -5.67 -3.05
N ALA A 24 -12.84 -5.74 -2.16
CA ALA A 24 -11.81 -6.77 -2.14
C ALA A 24 -11.78 -7.50 -0.79
N ASN A 25 -11.76 -8.84 -0.81
CA ASN A 25 -11.65 -9.67 0.40
C ASN A 25 -12.68 -9.32 1.50
N ASN A 26 -13.90 -8.93 1.11
CA ASN A 26 -14.96 -8.47 2.01
C ASN A 26 -14.53 -7.30 2.95
N GLY A 27 -13.65 -6.41 2.49
CA GLY A 27 -13.13 -5.30 3.31
C GLY A 27 -12.08 -5.73 4.35
N SER A 28 -11.64 -6.99 4.33
CA SER A 28 -10.69 -7.52 5.30
C SER A 28 -9.25 -7.43 4.80
N ALA A 29 -8.33 -6.98 5.67
CA ALA A 29 -6.90 -7.07 5.43
C ALA A 29 -6.34 -8.49 5.71
N LEU A 30 -7.11 -9.33 6.40
CA LEU A 30 -6.69 -10.67 6.80
C LEU A 30 -6.63 -11.60 5.58
N LEU A 31 -5.45 -12.19 5.36
CA LEU A 31 -5.22 -13.20 4.34
C LEU A 31 -4.75 -14.49 5.02
N ASN A 32 -5.32 -15.62 4.60
CA ASN A 32 -4.87 -16.94 5.05
C ASN A 32 -3.55 -17.31 4.37
N GLU A 33 -2.83 -18.26 4.97
CA GLU A 33 -1.63 -18.84 4.34
C GLU A 33 -1.95 -19.35 2.93
N ASN A 34 -1.07 -19.04 1.98
CA ASN A 34 -1.21 -19.39 0.56
C ASN A 34 -2.47 -18.84 -0.14
N GLN A 35 -3.20 -17.90 0.49
CA GLN A 35 -4.34 -17.26 -0.15
C GLN A 35 -3.85 -16.37 -1.29
N GLN A 36 -4.31 -16.70 -2.51
CA GLN A 36 -4.15 -15.83 -3.66
C GLN A 36 -5.25 -14.77 -3.66
N ILE A 37 -4.87 -13.53 -3.92
CA ILE A 37 -5.81 -12.42 -4.06
C ILE A 37 -5.42 -11.52 -5.22
N GLN A 38 -6.41 -11.15 -6.02
CA GLN A 38 -6.27 -10.13 -7.04
C GLN A 38 -6.66 -8.77 -6.45
N ILE A 39 -5.81 -7.77 -6.65
CA ILE A 39 -6.06 -6.40 -6.19
C ILE A 39 -5.82 -5.46 -7.38
N PRO A 40 -6.84 -4.71 -7.85
CA PRO A 40 -8.24 -4.73 -7.42
C PRO A 40 -8.96 -6.02 -7.84
N GLN A 41 -9.95 -6.49 -7.06
CA GLN A 41 -10.63 -7.77 -7.32
C GLN A 41 -11.56 -7.73 -8.55
N GLN A 42 -12.03 -6.54 -8.94
CA GLN A 42 -13.04 -6.37 -10.00
C GLN A 42 -12.52 -5.61 -11.24
N SER A 43 -11.29 -5.10 -11.22
CA SER A 43 -10.77 -4.20 -12.25
C SER A 43 -9.23 -4.11 -12.23
N TRP A 44 -8.68 -3.15 -12.97
CA TRP A 44 -7.28 -2.74 -12.90
C TRP A 44 -7.13 -1.42 -12.15
N PHE A 45 -5.93 -1.16 -11.62
CA PHE A 45 -5.58 0.18 -11.15
C PHE A 45 -5.49 1.12 -12.35
N GLN A 46 -6.13 2.28 -12.23
CA GLN A 46 -6.01 3.36 -13.19
C GLN A 46 -5.09 4.42 -12.58
N PHE A 47 -3.89 4.53 -13.12
CA PHE A 47 -2.99 5.64 -12.84
C PHE A 47 -3.46 6.88 -13.57
N ASP A 48 -3.12 8.07 -13.06
CA ASP A 48 -3.48 9.30 -13.76
C ASP A 48 -2.60 9.49 -15.02
N GLU A 49 -2.90 10.50 -15.82
CA GLU A 49 -2.15 10.78 -17.06
C GLU A 49 -0.84 11.55 -16.80
N GLN A 50 -0.49 11.82 -15.53
CA GLN A 50 0.70 12.59 -15.20
C GLN A 50 1.92 11.69 -15.24
N GLN A 51 2.91 12.04 -16.06
CA GLN A 51 4.19 11.33 -16.05
C GLN A 51 4.82 11.41 -14.65
N GLY A 52 5.11 10.25 -14.07
CA GLY A 52 5.58 10.17 -12.70
C GLY A 52 6.02 8.77 -12.30
N THR A 53 6.64 8.72 -11.12
CA THR A 53 6.91 7.45 -10.43
C THR A 53 5.90 7.31 -9.30
N GLU A 54 4.96 6.42 -9.48
CA GLU A 54 4.01 6.04 -8.44
C GLU A 54 4.72 5.15 -7.41
N LYS A 55 4.49 5.42 -6.13
CA LYS A 55 5.07 4.63 -5.03
C LYS A 55 3.97 3.84 -4.34
N ILE A 56 3.93 2.54 -4.61
CA ILE A 56 3.00 1.63 -3.96
C ILE A 56 3.71 0.93 -2.80
N TRP A 57 3.22 1.17 -1.60
CA TRP A 57 3.67 0.50 -0.39
C TRP A 57 2.92 -0.82 -0.20
N LEU A 58 3.67 -1.92 -0.28
CA LEU A 58 3.26 -3.23 0.20
C LEU A 58 3.61 -3.34 1.68
N VAL A 59 2.59 -3.45 2.52
CA VAL A 59 2.75 -3.74 3.94
C VAL A 59 2.11 -5.08 4.24
N TRP A 60 2.87 -5.95 4.88
CA TRP A 60 2.42 -7.23 5.41
C TRP A 60 2.80 -7.31 6.88
N ALA A 61 1.89 -7.76 7.74
CA ALA A 61 2.13 -7.87 9.16
C ALA A 61 1.48 -9.13 9.72
N ALA A 62 2.13 -9.76 10.70
CA ALA A 62 1.59 -10.92 11.41
C ALA A 62 0.43 -10.57 12.36
N LYS A 63 0.30 -9.28 12.72
CA LYS A 63 -0.71 -8.73 13.63
C LYS A 63 -1.22 -7.40 13.08
N ASP A 64 -2.37 -6.96 13.60
CA ASP A 64 -2.95 -5.65 13.28
C ASP A 64 -1.96 -4.52 13.58
N VAL A 65 -1.85 -3.59 12.63
CA VAL A 65 -0.99 -2.39 12.73
C VAL A 65 -1.91 -1.19 12.92
N SER A 66 -1.87 -0.57 14.09
CA SER A 66 -2.83 0.46 14.51
C SER A 66 -2.91 1.62 13.52
N GLU A 67 -1.77 2.04 12.97
CA GLU A 67 -1.63 3.12 12.01
C GLU A 67 -2.33 2.82 10.68
N LEU A 68 -2.35 1.55 10.27
CA LEU A 68 -3.00 1.09 9.03
C LEU A 68 -4.48 0.77 9.26
N GLU A 69 -4.81 0.21 10.43
CA GLU A 69 -6.19 -0.03 10.84
C GLU A 69 -7.01 1.26 10.93
N ALA A 70 -6.37 2.36 11.35
CA ALA A 70 -6.99 3.69 11.41
C ALA A 70 -7.36 4.25 10.03
N VAL A 71 -6.75 3.77 8.95
CA VAL A 71 -6.98 4.27 7.58
C VAL A 71 -7.67 3.26 6.65
N LYS A 72 -7.84 1.99 7.05
CA LYS A 72 -8.43 0.96 6.18
C LYS A 72 -9.83 1.32 5.65
N GLY A 73 -10.58 2.12 6.41
CA GLY A 73 -11.93 2.55 6.06
C GLY A 73 -12.00 3.51 4.87
N PHE A 74 -10.90 4.14 4.44
CA PHE A 74 -10.92 5.10 3.33
C PHE A 74 -11.05 4.44 1.95
N ALA A 75 -10.78 3.13 1.82
CA ALA A 75 -10.88 2.40 0.56
C ALA A 75 -12.33 2.01 0.23
N ASN A 76 -13.15 3.02 -0.03
CA ASN A 76 -14.57 2.91 -0.34
C ASN A 76 -14.96 3.87 -1.49
N PRO A 77 -16.16 3.75 -2.09
CA PRO A 77 -16.58 4.59 -3.23
C PRO A 77 -16.67 6.10 -2.93
N LYS A 78 -16.93 6.47 -1.67
CA LYS A 78 -17.10 7.87 -1.24
C LYS A 78 -15.75 8.57 -1.12
N ASP A 79 -14.80 7.95 -0.42
CA ASP A 79 -13.49 8.55 -0.11
C ASP A 79 -12.43 8.18 -1.16
N ARG A 80 -12.68 7.15 -1.98
CA ARG A 80 -11.79 6.70 -3.08
C ARG A 80 -10.36 6.41 -2.63
N GLY A 81 -10.21 5.91 -1.40
CA GLY A 81 -8.93 5.60 -0.78
C GLY A 81 -8.25 6.79 -0.10
N VAL A 82 -8.67 8.04 -0.36
CA VAL A 82 -7.92 9.24 0.04
C VAL A 82 -7.94 9.42 1.56
N VAL A 83 -6.75 9.38 2.18
CA VAL A 83 -6.56 9.70 3.60
C VAL A 83 -6.59 11.22 3.79
N SER A 84 -7.78 11.77 4.03
CA SER A 84 -7.99 13.23 4.06
C SER A 84 -7.49 13.91 5.35
N SER A 85 -7.38 13.17 6.45
CA SER A 85 -6.92 13.71 7.74
C SER A 85 -5.40 13.94 7.76
N PRO A 86 -4.91 15.17 8.01
CA PRO A 86 -3.47 15.44 8.12
C PRO A 86 -2.77 14.63 9.23
N GLY A 87 -3.46 14.40 10.36
CA GLY A 87 -2.94 13.60 11.45
C GLY A 87 -2.71 12.14 11.05
N LEU A 88 -3.69 11.54 10.37
CA LEU A 88 -3.56 10.17 9.88
C LEU A 88 -2.48 10.03 8.80
N ARG A 89 -2.35 11.01 7.88
CA ARG A 89 -1.25 11.03 6.91
C ARG A 89 0.11 11.09 7.57
N THR A 90 0.25 11.88 8.64
CA THR A 90 1.49 11.97 9.42
C THR A 90 1.84 10.61 10.02
N THR A 91 0.90 9.99 10.73
CA THR A 91 1.08 8.69 11.38
C THR A 91 1.44 7.59 10.37
N VAL A 92 0.76 7.53 9.22
CA VAL A 92 1.08 6.56 8.16
C VAL A 92 2.49 6.79 7.59
N ASN A 93 2.85 8.04 7.31
CA ASN A 93 4.18 8.39 6.79
C ASN A 93 5.31 8.00 7.76
N GLU A 94 5.12 8.27 9.05
CA GLU A 94 6.08 7.90 10.10
C GLU A 94 6.25 6.39 10.20
N PHE A 95 5.14 5.64 10.19
CA PHE A 95 5.16 4.18 10.19
C PHE A 95 5.92 3.62 8.98
N LEU A 96 5.60 4.06 7.76
CA LEU A 96 6.26 3.59 6.54
C LEU A 96 7.77 3.88 6.57
N LYS A 97 8.17 5.08 7.00
CA LYS A 97 9.59 5.44 7.13
C LYS A 97 10.31 4.61 8.19
N ALA A 98 9.69 4.37 9.34
CA ALA A 98 10.29 3.59 10.42
C ALA A 98 10.57 2.14 9.99
N HIS A 99 9.67 1.53 9.22
CA HIS A 99 9.75 0.11 8.89
C HIS A 99 10.39 -0.20 7.54
N SER A 100 10.43 0.76 6.60
CA SER A 100 10.99 0.58 5.26
C SER A 100 12.52 0.36 5.20
N THR A 101 13.22 0.67 6.29
CA THR A 101 14.68 0.44 6.40
C THR A 101 15.02 -1.00 6.80
N THR A 102 14.02 -1.79 7.19
CA THR A 102 14.20 -3.21 7.54
C THR A 102 14.62 -3.99 6.31
N ALA A 103 15.69 -4.78 6.42
CA ALA A 103 16.19 -5.58 5.32
C ALA A 103 15.11 -6.56 4.82
N THR A 104 14.65 -6.35 3.58
CA THR A 104 13.78 -7.25 2.84
C THR A 104 14.57 -7.86 1.68
N SER A 105 14.36 -9.16 1.43
CA SER A 105 14.90 -9.83 0.24
C SER A 105 13.87 -9.72 -0.87
N VAL A 106 14.26 -9.12 -1.99
CA VAL A 106 13.40 -8.96 -3.18
C VAL A 106 14.05 -9.72 -4.33
N VAL A 107 13.33 -10.67 -4.90
CA VAL A 107 13.72 -11.40 -6.11
C VAL A 107 12.70 -11.08 -7.19
N ARG A 108 13.17 -10.55 -8.32
CA ARG A 108 12.33 -10.28 -9.49
C ARG A 108 12.59 -11.33 -10.55
N ASP A 109 11.52 -11.94 -11.03
CA ASP A 109 11.53 -12.81 -12.20
C ASP A 109 11.12 -11.98 -13.41
N GLU A 110 12.06 -11.73 -14.32
CA GLU A 110 11.81 -10.93 -15.51
C GLU A 110 11.04 -11.70 -16.61
N GLU A 111 11.00 -13.03 -16.54
CA GLU A 111 10.29 -13.86 -17.50
C GLU A 111 8.81 -13.95 -17.14
N THR A 112 8.50 -14.27 -15.88
CA THR A 112 7.11 -14.39 -15.41
C THR A 112 6.51 -13.07 -14.92
N LYS A 113 7.35 -12.03 -14.79
CA LYS A 113 7.00 -10.73 -14.18
C LYS A 113 6.55 -10.83 -12.72
N ASP A 114 7.02 -11.87 -12.03
CA ASP A 114 6.75 -12.06 -10.61
C ASP A 114 7.77 -11.33 -9.74
N THR A 115 7.33 -10.80 -8.60
CA THR A 115 8.21 -10.26 -7.57
C THR A 115 7.98 -10.98 -6.26
N LEU A 116 9.02 -11.64 -5.75
CA LEU A 116 9.01 -12.34 -4.48
C LEU A 116 9.68 -11.48 -3.41
N VAL A 117 8.89 -11.05 -2.43
CA VAL A 117 9.35 -10.23 -1.31
C VAL A 117 9.33 -11.07 -0.04
N ARG A 118 10.44 -11.10 0.70
CA ARG A 118 10.58 -11.81 1.98
C ARG A 118 11.11 -10.87 3.06
N ALA A 119 10.59 -11.01 4.27
CA ALA A 119 11.10 -10.34 5.46
C ALA A 119 11.44 -11.39 6.54
N ASN A 120 12.39 -11.04 7.41
CA ASN A 120 12.82 -11.90 8.52
C ASN A 120 12.13 -11.55 9.86
N GLY A 121 11.09 -10.71 9.84
CA GLY A 121 10.39 -10.20 11.02
C GLY A 121 8.87 -10.24 10.89
N GLU A 122 8.17 -9.78 11.93
CA GLU A 122 6.70 -9.77 11.98
C GLU A 122 6.06 -8.74 11.03
N ILE A 123 6.83 -7.75 10.56
CA ILE A 123 6.38 -6.69 9.65
C ILE A 123 7.31 -6.63 8.44
N LEU A 124 6.71 -6.57 7.26
CA LEU A 124 7.34 -6.30 5.98
C LEU A 124 6.76 -4.99 5.44
N VAL A 125 7.64 -4.05 5.11
CA VAL A 125 7.29 -2.84 4.37
C VAL A 125 8.20 -2.74 3.16
N HIS A 126 7.61 -2.76 1.97
CA HIS A 126 8.34 -2.68 0.71
C HIS A 126 7.69 -1.64 -0.21
N VAL A 127 8.50 -0.79 -0.84
CA VAL A 127 8.04 0.17 -1.84
C VAL A 127 8.27 -0.36 -3.24
N ILE A 128 7.18 -0.49 -3.98
CA ILE A 128 7.16 -0.77 -5.41
C ILE A 128 7.10 0.58 -6.12
N LYS A 129 8.06 0.84 -7.00
CA LYS A 129 8.08 2.03 -7.85
C LYS A 129 7.58 1.64 -9.23
N LEU A 130 6.52 2.28 -9.69
CA LEU A 130 5.95 2.09 -11.01
C LEU A 130 6.17 3.37 -11.82
N GLU A 131 6.88 3.25 -12.93
CA GLU A 131 7.07 4.34 -13.88
C GLU A 131 6.04 4.18 -15.00
N HIS A 132 5.36 5.26 -15.36
CA HIS A 132 4.54 5.30 -16.57
C HIS A 132 4.87 6.57 -17.38
N HIS A 133 4.91 6.40 -18.70
CA HIS A 133 5.36 7.39 -19.68
C HIS A 133 4.24 7.75 -20.65
#